data_AF-A0A7C4FDE7-F1
#
_entry.id   AF-A0A7C4FDE7-F1
#
_cell.length_a   1.000
_cell.length_b   1.000
_cell.length_c   1.000
_cell.angle_alpha   90.00
_cell.angle_beta   90.00
_cell.angle_gamma   90.00
#
_symmetry.space_group_name_H-M   'P 1'
#
loop_
_entity.id
_entity.type
_entity.pdbx_description
1 polymer ?
#
loop_
_entity_poly.entity_id
_entity_poly.type
_entity_poly.pdbx_seq_one_letter_code
_entity_poly.pdbx_strand_id
1 'polypeptide(L)'
;MKIPLDTICVKSGVLCPRCRRLIDSGFYTLREVEIMRYLLELEEQDPNFKFLKDATYVKSYETNSLTLTVLEVSSDVPQSALAKLGRTLSAKMNTKVRVIRKSDPKNIIVQVVAPARVQGINSVWTPDGDVQHIIRISRYDARLLPAEVSEIESLLSLVLNENYRIKIQ
;
A
#
# COMPACT_ATOMS: atom_id res chain seq x y z
N MET A 1 -9.56 0.82 -14.73
CA MET A 1 -8.34 0.96 -13.93
C MET A 1 -7.15 0.77 -14.83
N LYS A 2 -6.14 1.63 -14.70
CA LYS A 2 -4.87 1.48 -15.43
C LYS A 2 -3.93 0.61 -14.61
N ILE A 3 -3.46 -0.48 -15.23
CA ILE A 3 -2.49 -1.39 -14.64
C ILE A 3 -1.24 -1.46 -15.54
N PRO A 4 -0.06 -1.72 -14.97
CA PRO A 4 1.19 -1.83 -15.73
C PRO A 4 1.30 -3.11 -16.56
N LEU A 5 0.45 -4.11 -16.28
CA LEU A 5 0.35 -5.37 -16.99
C LEU A 5 -0.84 -5.36 -17.98
N ASP A 6 -0.85 -6.31 -18.92
CA ASP A 6 -1.97 -6.44 -19.86
C ASP A 6 -3.23 -6.97 -19.14
N THR A 7 -4.35 -6.27 -19.27
CA THR A 7 -5.63 -6.63 -18.62
C THR A 7 -6.11 -8.03 -18.99
N ILE A 8 -5.92 -8.44 -20.24
CA ILE A 8 -6.27 -9.78 -20.72
C ILE A 8 -5.42 -10.85 -20.01
N CYS A 9 -4.12 -10.59 -19.82
CA CYS A 9 -3.22 -11.53 -19.13
C CYS A 9 -3.59 -11.67 -17.66
N VAL A 10 -3.87 -10.55 -16.99
CA VAL A 10 -4.25 -10.55 -15.57
C VAL A 10 -5.60 -11.23 -15.34
N LYS A 11 -6.59 -11.01 -16.22
CA LYS A 11 -7.90 -11.66 -16.12
C LYS A 11 -7.86 -13.16 -16.44
N SER A 12 -7.14 -13.55 -17.48
CA SER A 12 -7.04 -14.95 -17.89
C SER A 12 -6.12 -15.77 -16.98
N GLY A 13 -5.24 -15.12 -16.22
CA GLY A 13 -4.17 -15.77 -15.46
C GLY A 13 -3.03 -16.32 -16.33
N VAL A 14 -3.12 -16.17 -17.66
CA VAL A 14 -2.10 -16.61 -18.61
C VAL A 14 -1.24 -15.41 -19.01
N LEU A 15 -0.01 -15.38 -18.51
CA LEU A 15 0.91 -14.27 -18.74
C LEU A 15 1.58 -14.37 -20.12
N CYS A 16 1.49 -13.29 -20.91
CA CYS A 16 2.25 -13.16 -22.15
C CYS A 16 3.77 -13.12 -21.86
N PRO A 17 4.64 -13.35 -22.85
CA PRO A 17 6.10 -13.31 -22.65
C PRO A 17 6.61 -11.98 -22.06
N ARG A 18 5.94 -10.86 -22.38
CA ARG A 18 6.28 -9.55 -21.82
C ARG A 18 5.95 -9.46 -20.32
N CYS A 19 4.73 -9.86 -19.93
CA CYS A 19 4.31 -9.84 -18.53
C CYS A 19 5.16 -10.80 -17.67
N ARG A 20 5.52 -11.98 -18.22
CA ARG A 20 6.45 -12.91 -17.55
C ARG A 20 7.79 -12.27 -17.28
N ARG A 21 8.41 -11.63 -18.28
CA ARG A 21 9.70 -10.94 -18.08
C ARG A 21 9.66 -9.88 -16.98
N LEU A 22 8.56 -9.13 -16.85
CA LEU A 22 8.41 -8.13 -15.78
C LEU A 22 8.35 -8.76 -14.38
N ILE A 23 7.78 -9.96 -14.29
CA ILE A 23 7.72 -10.72 -13.03
C ILE A 23 9.07 -11.38 -12.74
N ASP A 24 9.68 -11.99 -13.75
CA ASP A 24 10.98 -12.67 -13.64
C ASP A 24 12.12 -11.70 -13.28
N SER A 25 12.02 -10.45 -13.73
CA SER A 25 12.96 -9.38 -13.37
C SER A 25 12.68 -8.74 -12.01
N GLY A 26 11.61 -9.17 -11.31
CA GLY A 26 11.29 -8.71 -9.97
C GLY A 26 10.63 -7.33 -9.91
N PHE A 27 10.18 -6.75 -11.03
CA PHE A 27 9.41 -5.50 -10.99
C PHE A 27 8.05 -5.69 -10.34
N TYR A 28 7.41 -6.85 -10.59
CA TYR A 28 6.14 -7.24 -9.99
C TYR A 28 6.18 -8.67 -9.48
N THR A 29 5.41 -8.97 -8.44
CA THR A 29 5.26 -10.33 -7.91
C THR A 29 3.97 -11.00 -8.40
N LEU A 30 3.89 -12.33 -8.31
CA LEU A 30 2.64 -13.05 -8.60
C LEU A 30 1.49 -12.60 -7.69
N ARG A 31 1.79 -12.25 -6.43
CA ARG A 31 0.83 -11.69 -5.48
C ARG A 31 0.23 -10.37 -6.00
N GLU A 32 1.07 -9.52 -6.60
CA GLU A 32 0.61 -8.27 -7.22
C GLU A 32 -0.31 -8.52 -8.43
N VAL A 33 -0.06 -9.56 -9.22
CA VAL A 33 -0.95 -9.97 -10.32
C VAL A 33 -2.34 -10.33 -9.79
N GLU A 34 -2.41 -11.08 -8.68
CA GLU A 34 -3.68 -11.42 -8.03
C GLU A 34 -4.42 -10.17 -7.52
N ILE A 35 -3.71 -9.24 -6.88
CA ILE A 35 -4.27 -7.95 -6.43
C ILE A 35 -4.84 -7.18 -7.61
N MET A 36 -4.08 -7.06 -8.71
CA MET A 36 -4.54 -6.38 -9.93
C MET A 36 -5.79 -7.07 -10.50
N ARG A 37 -5.85 -8.41 -10.50
CA ARG A 37 -7.02 -9.16 -10.95
C ARG A 37 -8.24 -8.82 -10.11
N TYR A 38 -8.13 -8.87 -8.79
CA TYR A 38 -9.23 -8.54 -7.90
C TYR A 38 -9.68 -7.09 -8.02
N LEU A 39 -8.75 -6.15 -8.24
CA LEU A 39 -9.08 -4.75 -8.47
C LEU A 39 -9.88 -4.56 -9.77
N LEU A 40 -9.51 -5.24 -10.86
CA LEU A 40 -10.26 -5.21 -12.12
C LEU A 40 -11.65 -5.83 -11.98
N GLU A 41 -11.77 -6.94 -11.25
CA GLU A 41 -13.09 -7.55 -10.97
C GLU A 41 -13.99 -6.60 -10.17
N LEU A 42 -13.44 -5.93 -9.14
CA LEU A 42 -14.19 -5.01 -8.29
C LEU A 42 -14.63 -3.76 -9.06
N GLU A 43 -13.82 -3.28 -9.99
CA GLU A 43 -14.18 -2.19 -10.90
C GLU A 43 -15.41 -2.55 -11.76
N GLU A 44 -15.52 -3.80 -12.20
CA GLU A 44 -16.60 -4.27 -13.08
C GLU A 44 -17.87 -4.65 -12.32
N GLN A 45 -17.73 -5.28 -11.16
CA GLN A 45 -18.85 -5.88 -10.42
C GLN A 45 -19.57 -4.91 -9.47
N ASP A 46 -18.87 -3.93 -8.89
CA ASP A 46 -19.44 -3.08 -7.84
C ASP A 46 -19.51 -1.59 -8.27
N PRO A 47 -20.72 -1.01 -8.38
CA PRO A 47 -20.91 0.41 -8.66
C PRO A 47 -20.21 1.36 -7.66
N ASN A 48 -19.95 0.89 -6.43
CA ASN A 48 -19.27 1.68 -5.39
C ASN A 48 -17.79 1.93 -5.70
N PHE A 49 -17.18 1.12 -6.57
CA PHE A 49 -15.76 1.23 -6.93
C PHE A 49 -15.54 1.82 -8.31
N LYS A 50 -16.52 2.55 -8.87
CA LYS A 50 -16.38 3.25 -10.16
C LYS A 50 -15.18 4.20 -10.23
N PHE A 51 -14.75 4.75 -9.10
CA PHE A 51 -13.54 5.59 -9.03
C PHE A 51 -12.25 4.85 -9.43
N LEU A 52 -12.25 3.50 -9.43
CA LEU A 52 -11.13 2.71 -9.93
C LEU A 52 -10.93 2.85 -11.44
N LYS A 53 -11.93 3.32 -12.20
CA LYS A 53 -11.80 3.56 -13.64
C LYS A 53 -10.65 4.51 -13.95
N ASP A 54 -10.57 5.60 -13.19
CA ASP A 54 -9.54 6.63 -13.32
C ASP A 54 -8.31 6.37 -12.45
N ALA A 55 -8.32 5.31 -11.64
CA ALA A 55 -7.20 4.94 -10.79
C ALA A 55 -6.09 4.24 -11.59
N THR A 56 -4.85 4.44 -11.17
CA THR A 56 -3.67 3.74 -11.68
C THR A 56 -3.01 2.94 -10.57
N TYR A 57 -2.75 1.65 -10.81
CA TYR A 57 -1.97 0.82 -9.91
C TYR A 57 -0.50 1.25 -9.95
N VAL A 58 0.10 1.48 -8.79
CA VAL A 58 1.51 1.87 -8.69
C VAL A 58 2.35 0.65 -8.32
N LYS A 59 2.17 0.14 -7.09
CA LYS A 59 2.92 -0.99 -6.54
C LYS A 59 2.24 -1.53 -5.29
N SER A 60 2.46 -2.79 -4.97
CA SER A 60 2.13 -3.33 -3.66
C SER A 60 3.36 -3.91 -2.98
N TYR A 61 3.37 -3.81 -1.65
CA TYR A 61 4.41 -4.30 -0.78
C TYR A 61 3.80 -5.28 0.20
N GLU A 62 4.42 -6.44 0.34
CA GLU A 62 3.92 -7.51 1.20
C GLU A 62 4.84 -7.71 2.39
N THR A 63 4.24 -7.90 3.55
CA THR A 63 4.89 -8.39 4.77
C THR A 63 4.15 -9.62 5.26
N ASN A 64 4.67 -10.25 6.32
CA ASN A 64 4.11 -11.47 6.91
C ASN A 64 2.61 -11.35 7.23
N SER A 65 2.19 -10.19 7.76
CA SER A 65 0.80 -10.00 8.20
C SER A 65 -0.01 -8.98 7.39
N LEU A 66 0.66 -8.12 6.61
CA LEU A 66 0.06 -6.97 5.95
C LEU A 66 0.53 -6.80 4.50
N THR A 67 -0.41 -6.60 3.59
CA THR A 67 -0.15 -6.18 2.21
C THR A 67 -0.56 -4.72 2.04
N LEU A 68 0.40 -3.86 1.69
CA LEU A 68 0.17 -2.45 1.39
C LEU A 68 0.10 -2.25 -0.13
N THR A 69 -1.04 -1.78 -0.63
CA THR A 69 -1.26 -1.49 -2.05
C THR A 69 -1.33 0.00 -2.28
N VAL A 70 -0.47 0.52 -3.16
CA VAL A 70 -0.39 1.94 -3.50
C VAL A 70 -1.10 2.18 -4.83
N LEU A 71 -2.09 3.08 -4.80
CA LEU A 71 -2.85 3.50 -5.96
C LEU A 71 -2.68 4.99 -6.19
N GLU A 72 -2.62 5.40 -7.45
CA GLU A 72 -2.75 6.78 -7.88
C GLU A 72 -4.22 7.03 -8.21
N VAL A 73 -4.88 7.87 -7.41
CA VAL A 73 -6.33 8.10 -7.45
C VAL A 73 -6.58 9.58 -7.21
N SER A 74 -7.60 10.16 -7.86
CA SER A 74 -8.02 11.56 -7.64
C SER A 74 -8.17 11.87 -6.14
N SER A 75 -7.81 13.11 -5.76
CA SER A 75 -7.98 13.67 -4.42
C SER A 75 -9.41 13.58 -3.90
N ASP A 76 -10.39 13.61 -4.80
CA ASP A 76 -11.83 13.64 -4.49
C ASP A 76 -12.34 12.33 -3.90
N VAL A 77 -11.60 11.23 -4.09
CA VAL A 77 -11.96 9.95 -3.50
C VAL A 77 -11.73 10.00 -1.98
N PRO A 78 -12.74 9.73 -1.15
CA PRO A 78 -12.55 9.79 0.29
C PRO A 78 -11.70 8.61 0.77
N GLN A 79 -10.92 8.82 1.83
CA GLN A 79 -10.11 7.75 2.47
C GLN A 79 -10.98 6.57 2.96
N SER A 80 -12.25 6.82 3.29
CA SER A 80 -13.21 5.77 3.65
C SER A 80 -13.50 4.81 2.49
N ALA A 81 -13.51 5.28 1.24
CA ALA A 81 -13.68 4.44 0.06
C ALA A 81 -12.45 3.54 -0.16
N LEU A 82 -11.24 4.07 0.04
CA LEU A 82 -10.00 3.28 0.01
C LEU A 82 -9.96 2.25 1.14
N ALA A 83 -10.38 2.62 2.35
CA ALA A 83 -10.49 1.69 3.47
C ALA A 83 -11.51 0.58 3.20
N LYS A 84 -12.65 0.89 2.57
CA LYS A 84 -13.64 -0.10 2.13
C LYS A 84 -13.05 -1.04 1.09
N LEU A 85 -12.32 -0.51 0.11
CA LEU A 85 -11.61 -1.31 -0.90
C LEU A 85 -10.61 -2.28 -0.24
N GLY A 86 -9.79 -1.80 0.70
CA GLY A 86 -8.85 -2.63 1.46
C GLY A 86 -9.55 -3.76 2.21
N ARG A 87 -10.69 -3.50 2.86
CA ARG A 87 -11.50 -4.52 3.54
C ARG A 87 -12.03 -5.57 2.55
N THR A 88 -12.54 -5.16 1.40
CA THR A 88 -13.05 -6.07 0.37
C THR A 88 -11.94 -6.95 -0.21
N LEU A 89 -10.76 -6.37 -0.49
CA LEU A 89 -9.60 -7.12 -0.95
C LEU A 89 -9.09 -8.09 0.13
N SER A 90 -9.07 -7.63 1.38
CA SER A 90 -8.68 -8.45 2.53
C SER A 90 -9.57 -9.67 2.68
N ALA A 91 -10.88 -9.53 2.49
CA ALA A 91 -11.83 -10.64 2.52
C ALA A 91 -11.60 -11.65 1.38
N LYS A 92 -11.22 -11.18 0.17
CA LYS A 92 -10.92 -12.06 -0.97
C LYS A 92 -9.57 -12.79 -0.82
N MET A 93 -8.54 -12.12 -0.29
CA MET A 93 -7.18 -12.67 -0.20
C MET A 93 -6.86 -13.37 1.12
N ASN A 94 -7.78 -13.32 2.10
CA ASN A 94 -7.59 -13.85 3.46
C ASN A 94 -6.33 -13.32 4.17
N THR A 95 -5.85 -12.15 3.76
CA THR A 95 -4.72 -11.43 4.36
C THR A 95 -5.14 -10.00 4.65
N LYS A 96 -4.50 -9.30 5.59
CA LYS A 96 -4.81 -7.89 5.82
C LYS A 96 -4.29 -7.08 4.64
N VAL A 97 -5.19 -6.39 3.96
CA VAL A 97 -4.84 -5.53 2.82
C VAL A 97 -5.13 -4.08 3.17
N ARG A 98 -4.12 -3.24 3.02
CA ARG A 98 -4.23 -1.80 3.19
C ARG A 98 -4.05 -1.11 1.86
N VAL A 99 -5.03 -0.32 1.44
CA VAL A 99 -4.93 0.47 0.22
C VAL A 99 -4.64 1.92 0.61
N ILE A 100 -3.62 2.50 0.00
CA ILE A 100 -3.23 3.90 0.21
C ILE A 100 -3.16 4.65 -1.12
N ARG A 101 -3.36 5.96 -1.05
CA ARG A 101 -3.13 6.87 -2.17
C ARG A 101 -1.66 7.28 -2.22
N LYS A 102 -1.07 7.23 -3.42
CA LYS A 102 0.22 7.86 -3.72
C LYS A 102 0.15 9.35 -3.38
N SER A 103 1.03 9.79 -2.48
CA SER A 103 1.07 11.15 -1.96
C SER A 103 2.45 11.44 -1.37
N ASP A 104 2.64 12.62 -0.79
CA ASP A 104 3.89 12.96 -0.10
C ASP A 104 4.22 11.97 1.02
N PRO A 105 5.50 11.80 1.38
CA PRO A 105 5.93 10.85 2.42
C PRO A 105 5.14 10.98 3.73
N LYS A 106 4.86 12.21 4.18
CA LYS A 106 4.05 12.49 5.38
C LYS A 106 2.63 11.91 5.28
N ASN A 107 1.99 12.10 4.14
CA ASN A 107 0.63 11.61 3.89
C ASN A 107 0.60 10.08 3.73
N ILE A 108 1.63 9.49 3.14
CA ILE A 108 1.79 8.02 3.08
C ILE A 108 1.89 7.45 4.50
N ILE A 109 2.75 8.02 5.35
CA ILE A 109 2.93 7.55 6.73
C ILE A 109 1.60 7.55 7.49
N VAL A 110 0.85 8.66 7.44
CA VAL A 110 -0.45 8.78 8.11
C VAL A 110 -1.45 7.74 7.59
N GLN A 111 -1.48 7.49 6.27
CA GLN A 111 -2.38 6.49 5.69
C GLN A 111 -2.02 5.05 6.07
N VAL A 112 -0.72 4.74 6.20
CA VAL A 112 -0.21 3.43 6.60
C VAL A 112 -0.51 3.14 8.06
N VAL A 113 -0.26 4.09 8.98
CA VAL A 113 -0.46 3.86 10.42
C VAL A 113 -1.93 3.99 10.85
N ALA A 114 -2.79 4.59 10.03
CA ALA A 114 -4.18 4.81 10.40
C ALA A 114 -4.90 3.48 10.77
N PRO A 115 -5.70 3.45 11.84
CA PRO A 115 -6.31 4.59 12.52
C PRO A 115 -5.45 5.28 13.59
N ALA A 116 -4.23 4.80 13.87
CA ALA A 116 -3.33 5.44 14.82
C ALA A 116 -2.98 6.87 14.35
N ARG A 117 -3.02 7.83 15.29
CA ARG A 117 -2.66 9.22 15.00
C ARG A 117 -1.16 9.43 15.15
N VAL A 118 -0.56 10.09 14.15
CA VAL A 118 0.84 10.52 14.20
C VAL A 118 0.90 11.85 14.96
N GLN A 119 1.63 11.88 16.07
CA GLN A 119 1.84 13.11 16.85
C GLN A 119 2.88 14.03 16.19
N GLY A 120 3.86 13.46 15.50
CA GLY A 120 4.88 14.21 14.78
C GLY A 120 5.88 13.30 14.08
N ILE A 121 6.59 13.86 13.10
CA ILE A 121 7.66 13.18 12.37
C ILE A 121 8.89 14.06 12.48
N ASN A 122 9.96 13.54 13.09
CA ASN A 122 11.24 14.22 13.22
C ASN A 122 12.28 13.56 12.34
N SER A 123 13.10 14.36 11.67
CA SER A 123 14.33 13.86 11.04
C SER A 123 15.49 14.04 12.02
N VAL A 124 16.31 12.99 12.18
CA VAL A 124 17.54 13.00 12.95
C VAL A 124 18.68 12.71 11.99
N TRP A 125 19.64 13.62 11.93
CA TRP A 125 20.86 13.44 11.15
C TRP A 125 21.88 12.74 12.04
N THR A 126 22.31 11.56 11.62
CA THR A 126 23.41 10.86 12.30
C THR A 126 24.75 11.48 11.91
N PRO A 127 25.79 11.38 12.78
CA PRO A 127 27.14 11.82 12.45
C PRO A 127 27.70 11.20 11.16
N ASP A 128 27.19 10.02 10.79
CA ASP A 128 27.55 9.28 9.57
C ASP A 128 26.95 9.89 8.29
N GLY A 129 26.12 10.93 8.40
CA GLY A 129 25.46 11.61 7.27
C GLY A 129 24.09 11.04 6.89
N ASP A 130 23.71 9.88 7.44
CA ASP A 130 22.40 9.29 7.20
C ASP A 130 21.27 10.08 7.87
N VAL A 131 20.09 10.04 7.24
CA VAL A 131 18.86 10.65 7.76
C VAL A 131 17.95 9.56 8.29
N GLN A 132 17.60 9.65 9.57
CA GLN A 132 16.65 8.77 10.21
C GLN A 132 15.37 9.52 10.59
N HIS A 133 14.23 9.05 10.11
CA HIS A 133 12.93 9.63 10.41
C HIS A 133 12.25 8.92 11.58
N ILE A 134 11.96 9.66 12.66
CA ILE A 134 11.29 9.17 13.86
C ILE A 134 9.83 9.63 13.85
N ILE A 135 8.92 8.67 13.74
CA ILE A 135 7.47 8.86 13.81
C ILE A 135 7.03 8.69 15.27
N ARG A 136 6.42 9.72 15.85
CA ARG A 136 5.91 9.68 17.23
C ARG A 136 4.45 9.27 17.25
N ILE A 137 4.13 8.26 18.04
CA ILE A 137 2.77 7.74 18.23
C ILE A 137 2.53 7.59 19.74
N SER A 138 1.33 7.93 20.21
CA SER A 138 0.96 7.76 21.62
C SER A 138 0.85 6.26 21.98
N ARG A 139 1.07 5.89 23.24
CA ARG A 139 0.77 4.52 23.72
C ARG A 139 -0.65 4.06 23.43
N TYR A 140 -1.62 4.99 23.47
CA TYR A 140 -3.01 4.67 23.18
C TYR A 140 -3.20 4.31 21.70
N ASP A 141 -2.65 5.13 20.81
CA ASP A 141 -2.72 4.92 19.36
C ASP A 141 -1.87 3.73 18.88
N ALA A 142 -0.77 3.40 19.58
CA ALA A 142 0.08 2.27 19.25
C ALA A 142 -0.69 0.93 19.28
N ARG A 143 -1.72 0.81 20.15
CA ARG A 143 -2.60 -0.37 20.21
C ARG A 143 -3.54 -0.50 19.02
N LEU A 144 -3.74 0.59 18.28
CA LEU A 144 -4.62 0.67 17.12
C LEU A 144 -3.89 0.43 15.80
N LEU A 145 -2.57 0.19 15.84
CA LEU A 145 -1.78 -0.06 14.65
C LEU A 145 -2.27 -1.32 13.91
N PRO A 146 -2.25 -1.31 12.57
CA PRO A 146 -2.78 -2.42 11.77
C PRO A 146 -1.92 -3.70 11.84
N ALA A 147 -0.64 -3.55 12.13
CA ALA A 147 0.38 -4.60 12.20
C ALA A 147 1.42 -4.26 13.28
N GLU A 148 2.38 -5.17 13.49
CA GLU A 148 3.50 -4.92 14.40
C GLU A 148 4.35 -3.72 13.96
N VAL A 149 4.95 -3.05 14.92
CA VAL A 149 5.74 -1.83 14.68
C VAL A 149 6.89 -2.09 13.70
N SER A 150 7.61 -3.19 13.87
CA SER A 150 8.73 -3.62 13.01
C SER A 150 8.30 -3.83 11.55
N GLU A 151 7.13 -4.43 11.33
CA GLU A 151 6.57 -4.64 9.99
C GLU A 151 6.23 -3.30 9.32
N ILE A 152 5.62 -2.38 10.07
CA ILE A 152 5.27 -1.06 9.56
C ILE A 152 6.54 -0.24 9.23
N GLU A 153 7.55 -0.26 10.10
CA GLU A 153 8.84 0.39 9.85
C GLU A 153 9.51 -0.14 8.57
N SER A 154 9.51 -1.46 8.40
CA SER A 154 10.06 -2.12 7.22
C SER A 154 9.30 -1.72 5.96
N LEU A 155 7.96 -1.72 6.01
CA LEU A 155 7.12 -1.29 4.90
C LEU A 155 7.36 0.17 4.52
N LEU A 156 7.38 1.08 5.50
CA LEU A 156 7.62 2.50 5.24
C LEU A 156 9.00 2.73 4.63
N SER A 157 10.02 2.02 5.13
CA SER A 157 11.37 2.13 4.62
C SER A 157 11.49 1.60 3.19
N LEU A 158 10.79 0.52 2.85
CA LEU A 158 10.71 -0.02 1.48
C LEU A 158 9.95 0.90 0.52
N VAL A 159 8.85 1.51 0.98
CA VAL A 159 7.99 2.36 0.14
C VAL A 159 8.66 3.71 -0.15
N LEU A 160 9.30 4.30 0.85
CA LEU A 160 9.85 5.65 0.79
C LEU A 160 11.36 5.67 0.52
N ASN A 161 12.02 4.51 0.56
CA ASN A 161 13.46 4.34 0.34
C ASN A 161 14.34 5.18 1.28
N GLU A 162 13.86 5.43 2.51
CA GLU A 162 14.56 6.12 3.59
C GLU A 162 14.35 5.35 4.90
N ASN A 163 15.12 5.65 5.94
CA ASN A 163 15.04 4.91 7.21
C ASN A 163 13.96 5.48 8.14
N TYR A 164 12.89 4.71 8.40
CA TYR A 164 11.80 5.10 9.30
C TYR A 164 11.77 4.27 10.57
N ARG A 165 11.63 4.92 11.73
CA ARG A 165 11.36 4.29 13.03
C ARG A 165 10.16 4.90 13.73
N ILE A 166 9.42 4.08 14.46
CA ILE A 166 8.27 4.48 15.25
C ILE A 166 8.69 4.49 16.73
N LYS A 167 8.49 5.63 17.39
CA LYS A 167 8.70 5.79 18.82
C LYS A 167 7.36 5.94 19.51
N ILE A 168 7.06 4.99 20.39
CA ILE A 168 5.87 5.03 21.23
C ILE A 168 6.15 5.88 22.47
N GLN A 169 5.27 6.83 22.79
CA GLN A 169 5.36 7.69 23.97
C GLN A 169 4.16 7.51 24.91
#